data_AF-A0A2G8JVR4-F1
#
_entry.id   AF-A0A2G8JVR4-F1
#
_cell.length_a   1.000
_cell.length_b   1.000
_cell.length_c   1.000
_cell.angle_alpha   90.00
_cell.angle_beta   90.00
_cell.angle_gamma   90.00
#
_symmetry.space_group_name_H-M   'P 1'
#
loop_
_entity.id
_entity.type
_entity.pdbx_description
1 polymer ?
#
loop_
_entity_poly.entity_id
_entity_poly.type
_entity_poly.pdbx_seq_one_letter_code
_entity_poly.pdbx_strand_id
1 'polypeptide(L)'
;MDFLKIETSLTCFLSMISTDNFPPNITGDDELWAEVGQVANYSFEAVDLDGDEIHVSLIGNVTNATLTDSSVSWIPSSIDIVILAIQASDNQSSSVLEPAVKICDCKNNGSCLWDSYTQTSDIDADKFAVVVCNCTSGWTGDFCEKDLDACEDEPCYPGVSCFDEKPRVRMLPVEAVRRISWAMVFSVTFPTFHSRLTITSIIDHSTVDADECAAKPEPCEQICDNILGGYACSCRKGYSLSLDDSTTCLDEDECELNTHNCDENAFCTNTEGSFQCNCTDGYYGDGSNCTDANECATLSHAILSPTVPTRKAATFVPVWMDLKEMEWIVKVGTE
;
A
#
# COMPACT_ATOMS: atom_id res chain seq x y z
N MET A 1 41.09 -11.30 -75.11
CA MET A 1 40.82 -10.19 -74.19
C MET A 1 39.31 -10.00 -74.30
N ASP A 2 38.44 -10.61 -73.51
CA ASP A 2 38.56 -10.98 -72.10
C ASP A 2 37.76 -12.25 -71.79
N PHE A 3 38.48 -13.23 -71.25
CA PHE A 3 37.94 -14.31 -70.42
C PHE A 3 38.01 -13.81 -68.97
N LEU A 4 37.02 -14.19 -68.15
CA LEU A 4 36.93 -13.95 -66.69
C LEU A 4 36.65 -12.50 -66.24
N LYS A 5 35.40 -12.21 -65.88
CA LYS A 5 34.99 -11.53 -64.62
C LYS A 5 33.50 -11.13 -64.64
N ILE A 6 32.59 -12.06 -64.91
CA ILE A 6 31.16 -11.87 -64.60
C ILE A 6 30.57 -13.14 -63.94
N GLU A 7 31.41 -13.88 -63.18
CA GLU A 7 30.95 -14.93 -62.25
C GLU A 7 31.44 -14.69 -60.81
N THR A 8 31.89 -13.46 -60.50
CA THR A 8 32.39 -13.10 -59.15
C THR A 8 31.55 -12.04 -58.45
N SER A 9 30.31 -11.79 -58.90
CA SER A 9 29.40 -10.83 -58.24
C SER A 9 28.01 -11.39 -57.90
N LEU A 10 27.80 -12.70 -58.03
CA LEU A 10 26.63 -13.37 -57.43
C LEU A 10 26.99 -14.37 -56.33
N THR A 11 28.27 -14.71 -56.18
CA THR A 11 28.79 -15.54 -55.08
C THR A 11 29.41 -14.73 -53.95
N CYS A 12 29.44 -13.39 -54.06
CA CYS A 12 29.85 -12.48 -52.98
C CYS A 12 28.69 -11.65 -52.39
N PHE A 13 27.48 -11.77 -52.97
CA PHE A 13 26.22 -11.30 -52.35
C PHE A 13 25.43 -12.42 -51.67
N LEU A 14 25.92 -13.66 -51.77
CA LEU A 14 25.38 -14.85 -51.10
C LEU A 14 26.35 -15.42 -50.05
N SER A 15 27.39 -14.67 -49.68
CA SER A 15 28.30 -15.03 -48.57
C SER A 15 28.50 -13.90 -47.55
N MET A 16 27.61 -12.90 -47.53
CA MET A 16 27.57 -11.85 -46.51
C MET A 16 26.14 -11.65 -45.99
N ILE A 17 25.45 -12.74 -45.70
CA ILE A 17 24.62 -12.74 -44.51
C ILE A 17 25.46 -13.55 -43.54
N SER A 18 26.27 -12.81 -42.78
CA SER A 18 26.80 -13.28 -41.51
C SER A 18 25.70 -14.14 -40.87
N THR A 19 26.04 -15.37 -40.48
CA THR A 19 25.38 -16.01 -39.36
C THR A 19 25.60 -15.07 -38.18
N ASP A 20 24.80 -14.01 -38.13
CA ASP A 20 24.78 -13.05 -37.05
C ASP A 20 24.31 -13.88 -35.88
N ASN A 21 25.27 -14.19 -35.01
CA ASN A 21 25.09 -14.97 -33.81
C ASN A 21 24.09 -14.22 -32.91
N PHE A 22 22.81 -14.57 -33.04
CA PHE A 22 21.73 -13.90 -32.33
C PHE A 22 21.66 -14.50 -30.94
N PRO A 23 21.56 -13.68 -29.88
CA PRO A 23 21.40 -14.24 -28.54
C PRO A 23 20.12 -15.06 -28.44
N PRO A 24 20.13 -16.18 -27.68
CA PRO A 24 18.94 -17.01 -27.50
C PRO A 24 17.80 -16.16 -26.95
N ASN A 25 16.60 -16.34 -27.45
CA ASN A 25 15.44 -15.64 -26.93
C ASN A 25 14.90 -16.39 -25.71
N ILE A 26 14.85 -15.73 -24.55
CA ILE A 26 14.30 -16.29 -23.32
C ILE A 26 13.07 -15.48 -22.88
N THR A 27 11.98 -16.19 -22.61
CA THR A 27 10.70 -15.61 -22.19
C THR A 27 10.12 -16.36 -21.00
N GLY A 28 9.46 -15.65 -20.09
CA GLY A 28 8.75 -16.22 -18.95
C GLY A 28 7.84 -15.17 -18.33
N ASP A 29 7.19 -15.53 -17.22
CA ASP A 29 6.34 -14.59 -16.49
C ASP A 29 7.18 -13.51 -15.81
N ASP A 30 6.64 -12.29 -15.69
CA ASP A 30 7.34 -11.15 -15.09
C ASP A 30 7.55 -11.31 -13.58
N GLU A 31 6.76 -12.15 -12.93
CA GLU A 31 6.74 -12.29 -11.47
C GLU A 31 6.85 -13.76 -11.03
N LEU A 32 7.50 -13.98 -9.89
CA LEU A 32 7.53 -15.25 -9.18
C LEU A 32 7.00 -15.06 -7.76
N TRP A 33 5.93 -15.78 -7.42
CA TRP A 33 5.36 -15.78 -6.08
C TRP A 33 5.84 -17.01 -5.30
N ALA A 34 6.34 -16.78 -4.08
CA ALA A 34 6.90 -17.83 -3.26
C ALA A 34 6.51 -17.69 -1.78
N GLU A 35 6.25 -18.82 -1.13
CA GLU A 35 6.09 -18.92 0.33
C GLU A 35 7.33 -19.57 0.94
N VAL A 36 7.85 -19.00 2.03
CA VAL A 36 9.03 -19.54 2.73
C VAL A 36 8.76 -20.98 3.19
N GLY A 37 9.68 -21.89 2.84
CA GLY A 37 9.56 -23.31 3.13
C GLY A 37 8.64 -24.11 2.21
N GLN A 38 7.99 -23.49 1.22
CA GLN A 38 7.23 -24.18 0.18
C GLN A 38 7.96 -24.17 -1.16
N VAL A 39 7.59 -25.10 -2.04
CA VAL A 39 8.18 -25.18 -3.38
C VAL A 39 7.48 -24.17 -4.29
N ALA A 40 8.22 -23.17 -4.74
CA ALA A 40 7.83 -22.26 -5.81
C ALA A 40 8.38 -22.78 -7.15
N ASN A 41 7.53 -22.83 -8.18
CA ASN A 41 7.94 -23.25 -9.52
C ASN A 41 7.78 -22.08 -10.47
N TYR A 42 8.84 -21.80 -11.23
CA TYR A 42 8.88 -20.79 -12.28
C TYR A 42 9.12 -21.47 -13.62
N SER A 43 8.29 -21.19 -14.63
CA SER A 43 8.44 -21.73 -15.98
C SER A 43 8.95 -20.67 -16.94
N PHE A 44 9.84 -21.07 -17.85
CA PHE A 44 10.35 -20.21 -18.91
C PHE A 44 10.54 -21.04 -20.19
N GLU A 45 10.65 -20.34 -21.32
CA GLU A 45 10.94 -20.90 -22.63
C GLU A 45 12.18 -20.21 -23.19
N ALA A 46 13.14 -21.01 -23.67
CA ALA A 46 14.33 -20.51 -24.35
C ALA A 46 14.39 -21.11 -25.75
N VAL A 47 14.44 -20.25 -26.78
CA VAL A 47 14.46 -20.64 -28.18
C VAL A 47 15.57 -19.89 -28.90
N ASP A 48 16.33 -20.63 -29.68
CA ASP A 48 17.39 -20.12 -30.53
C ASP A 48 16.89 -20.07 -31.98
N LEU A 49 17.12 -18.96 -32.67
CA LEU A 49 16.58 -18.73 -34.02
C LEU A 49 17.49 -19.31 -35.12
N ASP A 50 18.75 -19.52 -34.78
CA ASP A 50 19.85 -20.05 -35.59
C ASP A 50 19.98 -21.58 -35.46
N GLY A 51 19.41 -22.15 -34.39
CA GLY A 51 19.38 -23.58 -34.12
C GLY A 51 20.61 -24.10 -33.35
N ASP A 52 21.34 -23.21 -32.68
CA ASP A 52 22.48 -23.53 -31.83
C ASP A 52 22.04 -24.21 -30.52
N GLU A 53 22.99 -24.91 -29.88
CA GLU A 53 22.73 -25.61 -28.61
C GLU A 53 22.67 -24.60 -27.46
N ILE A 54 21.49 -24.47 -26.84
CA ILE A 54 21.26 -23.56 -25.72
C ILE A 54 21.68 -24.24 -24.40
N HIS A 55 22.48 -23.54 -23.61
CA HIS A 55 22.75 -23.88 -22.23
C HIS A 55 22.08 -22.87 -21.29
N VAL A 56 21.30 -23.37 -20.32
CA VAL A 56 20.64 -22.55 -19.31
C VAL A 56 21.40 -22.64 -17.99
N SER A 57 21.56 -21.51 -17.31
CA SER A 57 22.17 -21.43 -15.99
C SER A 57 21.47 -20.41 -15.10
N LEU A 58 21.55 -20.63 -13.79
CA LEU A 58 21.06 -19.68 -12.79
C LEU A 58 22.17 -18.69 -12.41
N ILE A 59 21.84 -17.41 -12.43
CA ILE A 59 22.66 -16.30 -11.95
C ILE A 59 21.95 -15.67 -10.74
N GLY A 60 22.73 -15.25 -9.75
CA GLY A 60 22.23 -14.53 -8.57
C GLY A 60 22.57 -15.23 -7.25
N ASN A 61 21.93 -14.78 -6.17
CA ASN A 61 22.14 -15.27 -4.81
C ASN A 61 21.05 -16.25 -4.34
N VAL A 62 20.46 -17.02 -5.27
CA VAL A 62 19.40 -17.98 -4.96
C VAL A 62 20.02 -19.27 -4.41
N THR A 63 19.63 -19.63 -3.18
CA THR A 63 20.00 -20.92 -2.58
C THR A 63 18.81 -21.88 -2.62
N ASN A 64 19.07 -23.20 -2.56
CA ASN A 64 18.04 -24.24 -2.64
C ASN A 64 17.13 -24.18 -3.89
N ALA A 65 17.67 -23.74 -5.03
CA ALA A 65 16.99 -23.81 -6.31
C ALA A 65 17.54 -24.96 -7.17
N THR A 66 16.66 -25.60 -7.91
CA THR A 66 16.97 -26.61 -8.92
C THR A 66 16.49 -26.13 -10.28
N LEU A 67 17.41 -26.07 -11.24
CA LEU A 67 17.15 -25.66 -12.61
C LEU A 67 16.95 -26.89 -13.50
N THR A 68 15.95 -26.82 -14.36
CA THR A 68 15.77 -27.71 -15.52
C THR A 68 15.81 -26.88 -16.81
N ASP A 69 15.70 -27.52 -17.96
CA ASP A 69 15.75 -26.84 -19.27
C ASP A 69 14.59 -25.85 -19.52
N SER A 70 13.53 -25.89 -18.71
CA SER A 70 12.32 -25.06 -18.88
C SER A 70 11.67 -24.57 -17.58
N SER A 71 12.26 -24.90 -16.42
CA SER A 71 11.71 -24.45 -15.14
C SER A 71 12.75 -24.34 -14.04
N VAL A 72 12.49 -23.45 -13.09
CA VAL A 72 13.20 -23.36 -11.82
C VAL A 72 12.25 -23.78 -10.70
N SER A 73 12.65 -24.77 -9.90
CA SER A 73 11.98 -25.09 -8.64
C SER A 73 12.82 -24.55 -7.50
N TRP A 74 12.24 -23.72 -6.64
CA TRP A 74 12.95 -23.02 -5.57
C TRP A 74 12.22 -23.18 -4.24
N ILE A 75 12.97 -23.38 -3.16
CA ILE A 75 12.45 -23.41 -1.78
C ILE A 75 13.14 -22.30 -0.98
N PRO A 76 12.48 -21.14 -0.77
CA PRO A 76 13.05 -20.07 0.03
C PRO A 76 13.23 -20.51 1.49
N SER A 77 14.36 -20.13 2.10
CA SER A 77 14.65 -20.39 3.52
C SER A 77 14.37 -19.20 4.43
N SER A 78 14.29 -17.99 3.89
CA SER A 78 14.09 -16.73 4.60
C SER A 78 13.51 -15.67 3.65
N ILE A 79 13.17 -14.51 4.20
CA ILE A 79 12.70 -13.32 3.47
C ILE A 79 13.84 -12.36 3.06
N ASP A 80 15.08 -12.82 3.11
CA ASP A 80 16.22 -12.01 2.70
C ASP A 80 16.16 -11.70 1.20
N ILE A 81 16.72 -10.57 0.77
CA ILE A 81 16.69 -10.14 -0.62
C ILE A 81 17.36 -11.18 -1.52
N VAL A 82 16.62 -11.64 -2.54
CA VAL A 82 17.09 -12.61 -3.53
C VAL A 82 16.95 -12.03 -4.94
N ILE A 83 17.98 -12.22 -5.74
CA ILE A 83 18.03 -11.92 -7.17
C ILE A 83 18.01 -13.25 -7.91
N LEU A 84 16.89 -13.54 -8.57
CA LEU A 84 16.75 -14.70 -9.46
C LEU A 84 16.93 -14.23 -10.90
N ALA A 85 18.01 -14.67 -11.55
CA ALA A 85 18.25 -14.40 -12.95
C ALA A 85 18.54 -15.72 -13.68
N ILE A 86 17.91 -15.91 -14.85
CA ILE A 86 18.07 -17.11 -15.67
C ILE A 86 18.79 -16.69 -16.94
N GLN A 87 19.99 -17.22 -17.16
CA GLN A 87 20.77 -16.96 -18.36
C GLN A 87 20.63 -18.11 -19.34
N ALA A 88 20.20 -17.81 -20.56
CA ALA A 88 20.29 -18.69 -21.72
C ALA A 88 21.49 -18.25 -22.58
N SER A 89 22.39 -19.17 -22.91
CA SER A 89 23.65 -18.89 -23.61
C SER A 89 23.96 -19.96 -24.67
N ASP A 90 24.52 -19.54 -25.80
CA ASP A 90 24.91 -20.37 -26.96
C ASP A 90 26.45 -20.52 -27.11
N ASN A 91 27.24 -20.11 -26.09
CA ASN A 91 28.71 -19.97 -26.04
C ASN A 91 29.31 -18.76 -26.77
N GLN A 92 28.52 -17.96 -27.47
CA GLN A 92 28.93 -16.76 -28.19
C GLN A 92 28.19 -15.51 -27.68
N SER A 93 26.92 -15.67 -27.32
CA SER A 93 26.04 -14.66 -26.76
C SER A 93 25.07 -15.25 -25.72
N SER A 94 24.44 -14.36 -24.95
CA SER A 94 23.51 -14.78 -23.90
C SER A 94 22.43 -13.75 -23.66
N SER A 95 21.24 -14.23 -23.32
CA SER A 95 20.12 -13.42 -22.81
C SER A 95 19.83 -13.78 -21.36
N VAL A 96 19.32 -12.81 -20.60
CA VAL A 96 19.01 -12.97 -19.18
C VAL A 96 17.55 -12.60 -18.93
N LEU A 97 16.84 -13.46 -18.21
CA LEU A 97 15.49 -13.25 -17.71
C LEU A 97 15.54 -13.03 -16.19
N GLU A 98 15.00 -11.91 -15.72
CA GLU A 98 14.99 -11.53 -14.30
C GLU A 98 13.53 -11.32 -13.82
N PRO A 99 12.83 -12.36 -13.33
CA PRO A 99 11.50 -12.19 -12.76
C PRO A 99 11.56 -11.44 -11.42
N ALA A 100 10.55 -10.62 -11.16
CA ALA A 100 10.35 -9.97 -9.88
C ALA A 100 9.91 -11.00 -8.82
N VAL A 101 10.69 -11.15 -7.75
CA VAL A 101 10.41 -12.15 -6.72
C VAL A 101 9.54 -11.52 -5.63
N LYS A 102 8.34 -12.08 -5.43
CA LYS A 102 7.44 -11.72 -4.33
C LYS A 102 7.41 -12.86 -3.31
N ILE A 103 7.86 -12.58 -2.08
CA ILE A 103 8.00 -13.59 -1.05
C ILE A 103 7.08 -13.33 0.14
N CYS A 104 6.51 -14.40 0.68
CA CYS A 104 5.63 -14.37 1.84
C CYS A 104 6.12 -15.36 2.92
N ASP A 105 6.05 -14.96 4.20
CA ASP A 105 6.40 -15.83 5.34
C ASP A 105 5.38 -15.76 6.48
N CYS A 106 4.09 -15.95 6.18
CA CYS A 106 3.06 -15.91 7.21
C CYS A 106 3.15 -17.10 8.17
N LYS A 107 3.21 -16.81 9.47
CA LYS A 107 3.15 -17.80 10.55
C LYS A 107 1.71 -18.06 10.98
N ASN A 108 1.54 -19.10 11.79
CA ASN A 108 0.27 -19.43 12.47
C ASN A 108 -0.95 -19.50 11.55
N ASN A 109 -0.76 -20.07 10.35
CA ASN A 109 -1.81 -20.25 9.35
C ASN A 109 -2.41 -18.91 8.85
N GLY A 110 -1.64 -17.83 8.93
CA GLY A 110 -1.94 -16.57 8.25
C GLY A 110 -1.93 -16.74 6.72
N SER A 111 -2.55 -15.79 6.03
CA SER A 111 -2.69 -15.80 4.57
C SER A 111 -1.94 -14.63 3.93
N CYS A 112 -1.28 -14.86 2.80
CA CYS A 112 -0.50 -13.84 2.11
C CYS A 112 -1.42 -12.86 1.36
N LEU A 113 -1.19 -11.55 1.54
CA LEU A 113 -1.87 -10.48 0.82
C LEU A 113 -0.99 -9.98 -0.33
N TRP A 114 -1.03 -10.67 -1.48
CA TRP A 114 -0.13 -10.45 -2.61
C TRP A 114 -0.15 -9.04 -3.25
N ASP A 115 -1.18 -8.25 -2.96
CA ASP A 115 -1.33 -6.86 -3.39
C ASP A 115 -0.77 -5.84 -2.37
N SER A 116 -0.21 -6.31 -1.25
CA SER A 116 0.31 -5.49 -0.16
C SER A 116 1.74 -5.88 0.22
N TYR A 117 2.60 -4.88 0.39
CA TYR A 117 4.03 -5.07 0.60
C TYR A 117 4.53 -4.36 1.87
N THR A 118 5.54 -4.92 2.51
CA THR A 118 6.16 -4.34 3.72
C THR A 118 7.07 -3.17 3.36
N GLN A 119 7.42 -2.31 4.32
CA GLN A 119 8.40 -1.22 4.10
C GLN A 119 9.83 -1.72 3.82
N THR A 120 10.12 -3.01 4.07
CA THR A 120 11.40 -3.67 3.76
C THR A 120 11.51 -4.13 2.31
N SER A 121 10.46 -3.92 1.49
CA SER A 121 10.50 -4.18 0.06
C SER A 121 11.38 -3.15 -0.67
N ASP A 122 12.11 -3.60 -1.69
CA ASP A 122 12.89 -2.74 -2.59
C ASP A 122 12.04 -2.44 -3.83
N ILE A 123 10.94 -1.71 -3.60
CA ILE A 123 9.96 -1.37 -4.66
C ILE A 123 10.60 -0.45 -5.70
N ASP A 124 11.57 0.38 -5.32
CA ASP A 124 12.24 1.30 -6.23
C ASP A 124 13.02 0.59 -7.36
N ALA A 125 13.29 -0.72 -7.21
CA ALA A 125 13.93 -1.54 -8.22
C ALA A 125 12.99 -2.54 -8.91
N ASP A 126 11.71 -2.64 -8.50
CA ASP A 126 10.70 -3.61 -9.00
C ASP A 126 11.14 -5.09 -9.03
N LYS A 127 12.24 -5.45 -8.33
CA LYS A 127 12.88 -6.78 -8.45
C LYS A 127 12.57 -7.73 -7.30
N PHE A 128 12.28 -7.19 -6.11
CA PHE A 128 12.04 -7.99 -4.91
C PHE A 128 11.06 -7.31 -3.97
N ALA A 129 10.02 -8.03 -3.56
CA ALA A 129 9.03 -7.54 -2.61
C ALA A 129 8.71 -8.58 -1.53
N VAL A 130 8.60 -8.11 -0.30
CA VAL A 130 8.11 -8.91 0.83
C VAL A 130 6.64 -8.60 1.04
N VAL A 131 5.82 -9.64 1.05
CA VAL A 131 4.36 -9.60 1.06
C VAL A 131 3.83 -9.61 2.48
N VAL A 132 2.81 -8.78 2.75
CA VAL A 132 2.17 -8.67 4.07
C VAL A 132 1.24 -9.85 4.35
N CYS A 133 1.08 -10.20 5.62
CA CYS A 133 0.21 -11.28 6.06
C CYS A 133 -1.13 -10.78 6.63
N ASN A 134 -2.21 -11.47 6.28
CA ASN A 134 -3.49 -11.40 6.97
C ASN A 134 -3.56 -12.51 8.03
N CYS A 135 -3.56 -12.11 9.30
CA CYS A 135 -3.44 -13.00 10.44
C CYS A 135 -4.75 -13.67 10.83
N THR A 136 -4.64 -14.90 11.33
CA THR A 136 -5.76 -15.59 11.96
C THR A 136 -6.06 -14.98 13.33
N SER A 137 -7.29 -15.11 13.80
CA SER A 137 -7.72 -14.54 15.08
C SER A 137 -6.80 -14.95 16.23
N GLY A 138 -6.31 -13.94 16.98
CA GLY A 138 -5.40 -14.11 18.10
C GLY A 138 -3.91 -14.01 17.73
N TRP A 139 -3.58 -13.67 16.49
CA TRP A 139 -2.20 -13.39 16.07
C TRP A 139 -2.08 -11.97 15.49
N THR A 140 -0.91 -11.37 15.68
CA THR A 140 -0.55 -10.01 15.24
C THR A 140 0.92 -9.97 14.80
N GLY A 141 1.39 -8.82 14.35
CA GLY A 141 2.70 -8.62 13.71
C GLY A 141 2.65 -8.77 12.19
N ASP A 142 3.69 -8.25 11.52
CA ASP A 142 3.76 -8.18 10.05
C ASP A 142 3.69 -9.57 9.38
N PHE A 143 4.12 -10.61 10.09
CA PHE A 143 4.15 -12.00 9.64
C PHE A 143 3.32 -12.94 10.53
N CYS A 144 2.41 -12.41 11.34
CA CYS A 144 1.56 -13.17 12.27
C CYS A 144 2.33 -14.01 13.30
N GLU A 145 3.53 -13.56 13.66
CA GLU A 145 4.45 -14.25 14.56
C GLU A 145 4.19 -13.92 16.04
N LYS A 146 3.47 -12.83 16.31
CA LYS A 146 3.16 -12.37 17.67
C LYS A 146 1.77 -12.82 18.05
N ASP A 147 1.66 -13.22 19.30
CA ASP A 147 0.38 -13.49 19.96
C ASP A 147 -0.33 -12.15 20.19
N LEU A 148 -1.61 -12.06 19.84
CA LEU A 148 -2.39 -10.84 20.07
C LEU A 148 -2.84 -10.82 21.52
N ASP A 149 -2.23 -9.95 22.33
CA ASP A 149 -2.55 -9.82 23.76
C ASP A 149 -3.92 -9.12 23.92
N ALA A 150 -4.95 -9.93 24.13
CA ALA A 150 -6.31 -9.42 24.35
C ALA A 150 -6.47 -8.66 25.68
N CYS A 151 -5.45 -8.63 26.53
CA CYS A 151 -5.44 -7.96 27.83
C CYS A 151 -4.64 -6.65 27.84
N GLU A 152 -3.94 -6.28 26.76
CA GLU A 152 -3.06 -5.10 26.71
C GLU A 152 -3.82 -3.79 27.03
N ASP A 153 -5.05 -3.67 26.55
CA ASP A 153 -5.91 -2.49 26.75
C ASP A 153 -6.79 -2.57 28.02
N GLU A 154 -6.50 -3.48 28.94
CA GLU A 154 -7.28 -3.73 30.16
C GLU A 154 -8.82 -3.79 29.93
N PRO A 155 -9.35 -4.55 28.95
CA PRO A 155 -10.80 -4.59 28.66
C PRO A 155 -11.64 -5.26 29.77
N CYS A 156 -10.97 -5.80 30.77
CA CYS A 156 -11.57 -6.45 31.93
C CYS A 156 -12.13 -5.42 32.93
N TYR A 157 -13.19 -5.80 33.66
CA TYR A 157 -13.77 -4.92 34.68
C TYR A 157 -12.75 -4.55 35.78
N PRO A 158 -12.79 -3.32 36.33
CA PRO A 158 -11.91 -2.92 37.42
C PRO A 158 -11.97 -3.91 38.60
N GLY A 159 -10.81 -4.49 38.94
CA GLY A 159 -10.66 -5.46 40.04
C GLY A 159 -10.71 -6.94 39.64
N VAL A 160 -10.83 -7.27 38.34
CA VAL A 160 -10.61 -8.64 37.86
C VAL A 160 -9.24 -8.76 37.20
N SER A 161 -8.57 -9.88 37.41
CA SER A 161 -7.32 -10.19 36.72
C SER A 161 -7.62 -10.67 35.31
N CYS A 162 -7.13 -9.94 34.30
CA CYS A 162 -7.15 -10.38 32.91
C CYS A 162 -6.05 -11.44 32.71
N PHE A 163 -6.37 -12.49 31.96
CA PHE A 163 -5.40 -13.53 31.59
C PHE A 163 -5.51 -13.75 30.09
N ASP A 164 -4.41 -13.51 29.38
CA ASP A 164 -4.29 -13.84 27.97
C ASP A 164 -3.97 -15.33 27.81
N GLU A 165 -4.75 -16.03 26.98
CA GLU A 165 -4.51 -17.43 26.63
C GLU A 165 -4.17 -17.52 25.14
N LYS A 166 -2.92 -17.90 24.87
CA LYS A 166 -2.42 -18.14 23.51
C LYS A 166 -3.41 -18.99 22.68
N PRO A 167 -3.74 -18.59 21.45
CA PRO A 167 -4.60 -19.37 20.57
C PRO A 167 -4.03 -20.77 20.39
N ARG A 168 -4.87 -21.79 20.63
CA ARG A 168 -4.50 -23.16 20.28
C ARG A 168 -4.55 -23.30 18.77
N VAL A 169 -3.38 -23.37 18.13
CA VAL A 169 -3.27 -23.80 16.72
C VAL A 169 -3.95 -25.16 16.58
N ARG A 170 -5.12 -25.19 15.95
CA ARG A 170 -5.77 -26.45 15.53
C ARG A 170 -4.93 -27.05 14.42
N MET A 171 -3.85 -27.73 14.77
CA MET A 171 -3.26 -28.72 13.88
C MET A 171 -4.31 -29.82 13.71
N LEU A 172 -5.04 -29.81 12.60
CA LEU A 172 -5.76 -31.01 12.18
C LEU A 172 -4.71 -32.11 12.01
N PRO A 173 -4.76 -33.21 12.77
CA PRO A 173 -3.85 -34.31 12.52
C PRO A 173 -4.10 -34.82 11.09
N VAL A 174 -3.02 -34.94 10.31
CA VAL A 174 -2.98 -35.44 8.91
C VAL A 174 -3.47 -36.90 8.78
N GLU A 175 -3.97 -37.50 9.86
CA GLU A 175 -4.42 -38.89 9.93
C GLU A 175 -5.95 -39.05 9.98
N ALA A 176 -6.72 -37.97 9.95
CA ALA A 176 -8.19 -38.02 10.07
C ALA A 176 -8.96 -38.30 8.76
N VAL A 177 -8.29 -38.63 7.64
CA VAL A 177 -8.97 -38.95 6.34
C VAL A 177 -8.86 -40.43 5.96
N ARG A 178 -8.35 -41.32 6.84
CA ARG A 178 -8.34 -42.77 6.58
C ARG A 178 -8.97 -43.56 7.72
N ARG A 179 -10.30 -43.59 7.77
CA ARG A 179 -11.11 -44.72 8.27
C ARG A 179 -12.60 -44.52 7.97
N ILE A 180 -12.94 -44.52 6.69
CA ILE A 180 -14.26 -44.98 6.26
C ILE A 180 -14.04 -46.37 5.66
N SER A 181 -14.17 -47.41 6.49
CA SER A 181 -14.35 -48.78 6.04
C SER A 181 -15.18 -49.56 7.06
N TRP A 182 -16.35 -50.02 6.58
CA TRP A 182 -17.34 -50.89 7.19
C TRP A 182 -16.89 -51.74 8.39
N ALA A 183 -17.62 -51.65 9.51
CA ALA A 183 -18.26 -52.81 10.15
C ALA A 183 -19.11 -52.40 11.36
N MET A 184 -20.23 -53.11 11.51
CA MET A 184 -20.98 -53.35 12.74
C MET A 184 -22.13 -52.39 13.08
N VAL A 185 -23.23 -52.66 12.38
CA VAL A 185 -24.57 -52.83 12.96
C VAL A 185 -24.46 -53.47 14.35
N PHE A 186 -24.75 -52.72 15.41
CA PHE A 186 -25.23 -53.29 16.67
C PHE A 186 -26.36 -52.43 17.22
N SER A 187 -27.56 -53.01 17.13
CA SER A 187 -28.77 -52.55 17.76
C SER A 187 -28.58 -52.47 19.27
N VAL A 188 -28.82 -51.30 19.86
CA VAL A 188 -29.05 -51.17 21.29
C VAL A 188 -30.42 -50.53 21.48
N THR A 189 -31.40 -51.38 21.80
CA THR A 189 -32.72 -50.97 22.28
C THR A 189 -32.65 -50.70 23.78
N PHE A 190 -32.96 -49.47 24.21
CA PHE A 190 -33.41 -49.17 25.58
C PHE A 190 -34.39 -47.97 25.53
N PRO A 191 -35.30 -47.86 26.51
CA PRO A 191 -36.72 -47.63 26.30
C PRO A 191 -37.12 -46.16 26.45
N THR A 192 -38.35 -45.89 26.07
CA THR A 192 -39.07 -44.63 26.25
C THR A 192 -38.96 -44.08 27.68
N PHE A 193 -38.32 -42.92 27.83
CA PHE A 193 -38.67 -41.99 28.91
C PHE A 193 -38.90 -40.61 28.27
N HIS A 194 -40.18 -40.24 28.23
CA HIS A 194 -40.61 -38.88 27.91
C HIS A 194 -40.19 -37.98 29.08
N SER A 195 -39.14 -37.19 28.88
CA SER A 195 -38.96 -35.92 29.58
C SER A 195 -38.39 -34.92 28.59
N ARG A 196 -39.24 -33.93 28.33
CA ARG A 196 -39.08 -32.82 27.41
C ARG A 196 -37.91 -31.96 27.85
N LEU A 197 -36.75 -32.15 27.24
CA LEU A 197 -35.66 -31.17 27.19
C LEU A 197 -35.00 -31.33 25.81
N THR A 198 -35.54 -30.62 24.83
CA THR A 198 -34.77 -30.24 23.66
C THR A 198 -33.64 -29.36 24.17
N ILE A 199 -32.44 -29.92 24.27
CA ILE A 199 -31.23 -29.12 24.29
C ILE A 199 -31.17 -28.47 22.91
N THR A 200 -31.71 -27.26 22.80
CA THR A 200 -31.32 -26.32 21.75
C THR A 200 -29.85 -26.00 22.01
N SER A 201 -28.98 -26.79 21.39
CA SER A 201 -27.59 -26.43 21.21
C SER A 201 -27.51 -25.19 20.33
N ILE A 202 -26.51 -24.38 20.67
CA ILE A 202 -25.97 -23.23 19.94
C ILE A 202 -26.66 -21.92 20.32
N ILE A 203 -25.97 -21.23 21.22
CA ILE A 203 -25.79 -19.78 21.30
C ILE A 203 -26.63 -19.02 20.27
N ASP A 204 -27.59 -18.25 20.77
CA ASP A 204 -28.11 -17.08 20.07
C ASP A 204 -26.97 -16.04 20.01
N HIS A 205 -25.95 -16.31 19.20
CA HIS A 205 -25.00 -15.32 18.73
C HIS A 205 -25.53 -14.93 17.36
N SER A 206 -26.24 -13.81 17.33
CA SER A 206 -26.69 -13.13 16.12
C SER A 206 -25.70 -13.37 14.98
N THR A 207 -26.08 -14.15 13.96
CA THR A 207 -25.25 -14.40 12.76
C THR A 207 -25.29 -13.21 11.81
N VAL A 208 -25.47 -12.02 12.36
CA VAL A 208 -25.61 -10.76 11.65
C VAL A 208 -24.74 -9.80 12.43
N ASP A 209 -23.75 -9.29 11.71
CA ASP A 209 -22.87 -8.22 12.13
C ASP A 209 -23.70 -7.03 12.63
N ALA A 210 -23.28 -6.45 13.76
CA ALA A 210 -23.99 -5.32 14.32
C ALA A 210 -23.62 -4.09 13.50
N ASP A 211 -24.61 -3.40 12.93
CA ASP A 211 -24.34 -2.16 12.20
C ASP A 211 -24.10 -1.01 13.19
N GLU A 212 -22.83 -0.74 13.54
CA GLU A 212 -22.50 0.37 14.44
C GLU A 212 -22.76 1.74 13.81
N CYS A 213 -22.75 1.83 12.47
CA CYS A 213 -23.07 3.07 11.76
C CYS A 213 -24.57 3.44 11.88
N ALA A 214 -25.43 2.46 12.18
CA ALA A 214 -26.83 2.71 12.51
C ALA A 214 -27.05 3.16 13.97
N ALA A 215 -26.02 3.14 14.83
CA ALA A 215 -26.12 3.55 16.22
C ALA A 215 -26.34 5.08 16.37
N LYS A 216 -26.95 5.49 17.48
CA LYS A 216 -27.15 6.92 17.84
C LYS A 216 -26.65 7.19 19.26
N PRO A 217 -25.67 8.10 19.46
CA PRO A 217 -24.99 8.93 18.45
C PRO A 217 -24.18 8.08 17.44
N GLU A 218 -24.01 8.61 16.22
CA GLU A 218 -23.18 7.95 15.21
C GLU A 218 -21.72 7.93 15.68
N PRO A 219 -20.97 6.84 15.44
CA PRO A 219 -19.65 6.67 16.01
C PRO A 219 -18.54 7.47 15.30
N CYS A 220 -18.72 7.81 14.02
CA CYS A 220 -17.79 8.63 13.25
C CYS A 220 -18.34 10.05 13.07
N GLU A 221 -17.46 11.04 12.99
CA GLU A 221 -17.85 12.43 12.75
C GLU A 221 -18.41 12.67 11.33
N GLN A 222 -17.83 12.01 10.30
CA GLN A 222 -18.16 12.28 8.90
C GLN A 222 -18.66 11.06 8.10
N ILE A 223 -17.83 10.05 7.89
CA ILE A 223 -18.17 8.86 7.10
C ILE A 223 -17.92 7.62 7.96
N CYS A 224 -18.91 6.73 8.03
CA CYS A 224 -18.87 5.47 8.76
C CYS A 224 -19.16 4.32 7.79
N ASP A 225 -18.26 3.35 7.76
CA ASP A 225 -18.38 2.12 6.97
C ASP A 225 -18.50 0.93 7.93
N ASN A 226 -19.63 0.20 7.85
CA ASN A 226 -19.85 -1.00 8.64
C ASN A 226 -19.07 -2.18 8.04
N ILE A 227 -18.24 -2.84 8.87
CA ILE A 227 -17.38 -3.95 8.46
C ILE A 227 -17.58 -5.14 9.39
N LEU A 228 -17.32 -6.35 8.91
CA LEU A 228 -17.49 -7.53 9.77
C LEU A 228 -16.60 -7.44 11.02
N GLY A 229 -17.23 -7.41 12.19
CA GLY A 229 -16.55 -7.28 13.47
C GLY A 229 -16.29 -5.84 13.94
N GLY A 230 -16.89 -4.83 13.30
CA GLY A 230 -16.89 -3.44 13.78
C GLY A 230 -17.18 -2.40 12.70
N TYR A 231 -16.56 -1.23 12.81
CA TYR A 231 -16.74 -0.14 11.83
C TYR A 231 -15.41 0.56 11.53
N ALA A 232 -15.34 1.21 10.38
CA ALA A 232 -14.22 2.06 9.98
C ALA A 232 -14.73 3.48 9.73
N CYS A 233 -13.98 4.47 10.25
CA CYS A 233 -14.27 5.88 9.99
C CYS A 233 -13.38 6.40 8.87
N SER A 234 -13.96 7.22 7.99
CA SER A 234 -13.22 7.96 6.97
C SER A 234 -13.68 9.43 6.90
N CYS A 235 -12.83 10.26 6.33
CA CYS A 235 -13.07 11.70 6.24
C CYS A 235 -13.33 12.12 4.79
N ARG A 236 -14.11 13.19 4.64
CA ARG A 236 -14.31 13.85 3.35
C ARG A 236 -13.00 14.50 2.91
N LYS A 237 -12.88 14.75 1.60
CA LYS A 237 -11.73 15.47 1.04
C LYS A 237 -11.53 16.82 1.75
N GLY A 238 -10.28 17.17 2.04
CA GLY A 238 -9.90 18.36 2.82
C GLY A 238 -9.85 18.11 4.34
N TYR A 239 -9.99 16.85 4.76
CA TYR A 239 -9.88 16.45 6.17
C TYR A 239 -9.01 15.19 6.30
N SER A 240 -8.32 15.09 7.43
CA SER A 240 -7.50 13.96 7.84
C SER A 240 -8.09 13.29 9.08
N LEU A 241 -7.96 11.96 9.17
CA LEU A 241 -8.46 11.22 10.34
C LEU A 241 -7.51 11.46 11.53
N SER A 242 -8.07 11.82 12.67
CA SER A 242 -7.31 12.02 13.91
C SER A 242 -6.62 10.73 14.35
N LEU A 243 -5.34 10.81 14.69
CA LEU A 243 -4.56 9.65 15.15
C LEU A 243 -4.86 9.27 16.61
N ASP A 244 -5.44 10.18 17.39
CA ASP A 244 -5.67 9.97 18.83
C ASP A 244 -6.92 9.13 19.10
N ASP A 245 -7.97 9.31 18.29
CA ASP A 245 -9.27 8.64 18.47
C ASP A 245 -9.74 7.87 17.24
N SER A 246 -9.12 8.05 16.06
CA SER A 246 -9.51 7.42 14.79
C SER A 246 -10.98 7.58 14.42
N THR A 247 -11.65 8.61 14.95
CA THR A 247 -13.10 8.85 14.77
C THR A 247 -13.43 10.30 14.41
N THR A 248 -12.55 11.24 14.75
CA THR A 248 -12.69 12.66 14.41
C THR A 248 -11.94 13.03 13.14
N CYS A 249 -12.48 13.99 12.39
CA CYS A 249 -11.92 14.46 11.14
C CYS A 249 -11.39 15.88 11.31
N LEU A 250 -10.06 16.02 11.23
CA LEU A 250 -9.37 17.29 11.36
C LEU A 250 -9.21 17.95 10.00
N ASP A 251 -9.54 19.23 9.93
CA ASP A 251 -9.35 20.04 8.73
C ASP A 251 -7.88 20.06 8.28
N GLU A 252 -7.64 19.84 6.98
CA GLU A 252 -6.30 19.95 6.39
C GLU A 252 -6.06 21.37 5.91
N ASP A 253 -5.20 22.12 6.61
CA ASP A 253 -4.90 23.49 6.21
C ASP A 253 -3.98 23.51 4.96
N GLU A 254 -4.58 23.63 3.78
CA GLU A 254 -3.82 23.62 2.53
C GLU A 254 -2.97 24.90 2.34
N CYS A 255 -3.27 25.96 3.09
CA CYS A 255 -2.49 27.20 3.11
C CYS A 255 -1.20 27.02 3.92
N GLU A 256 -1.23 26.35 5.07
CA GLU A 256 -0.03 26.02 5.86
C GLU A 256 0.80 24.92 5.19
N LEU A 257 0.13 23.92 4.61
CA LEU A 257 0.79 22.81 3.92
C LEU A 257 1.34 23.19 2.54
N ASN A 258 1.02 24.38 2.03
CA ASN A 258 1.38 24.86 0.68
C ASN A 258 0.96 23.90 -0.44
N THR A 259 -0.18 23.21 -0.26
CA THR A 259 -0.77 22.29 -1.25
C THR A 259 -1.88 22.94 -2.08
N HIS A 260 -2.21 24.20 -1.80
CA HIS A 260 -3.19 25.00 -2.53
C HIS A 260 -2.76 25.30 -3.98
N ASN A 261 -3.74 25.65 -4.82
CA ASN A 261 -3.53 26.04 -6.22
C ASN A 261 -3.82 27.54 -6.49
N CYS A 262 -3.72 28.39 -5.47
CA CYS A 262 -3.83 29.83 -5.63
C CYS A 262 -2.75 30.41 -6.58
N ASP A 263 -3.09 31.47 -7.30
CA ASP A 263 -2.17 32.24 -8.13
C ASP A 263 -1.05 32.85 -7.28
N GLU A 264 0.12 33.09 -7.86
CA GLU A 264 1.23 33.79 -7.19
C GLU A 264 0.83 35.19 -6.70
N ASN A 265 -0.16 35.82 -7.34
CA ASN A 265 -0.72 37.12 -6.97
C ASN A 265 -2.01 37.00 -6.16
N ALA A 266 -2.24 35.88 -5.45
CA ALA A 266 -3.37 35.65 -4.56
C ALA A 266 -2.93 35.29 -3.14
N PHE A 267 -3.77 35.62 -2.15
CA PHE A 267 -3.65 35.13 -0.79
C PHE A 267 -4.56 33.91 -0.58
N CYS A 268 -3.98 32.86 0.00
CA CYS A 268 -4.71 31.68 0.47
C CYS A 268 -5.33 31.96 1.84
N THR A 269 -6.59 31.58 2.03
CA THR A 269 -7.29 31.60 3.32
C THR A 269 -7.91 30.24 3.56
N ASN A 270 -7.51 29.57 4.64
CA ASN A 270 -8.04 28.25 4.97
C ASN A 270 -9.52 28.34 5.40
N THR A 271 -10.31 27.33 5.05
CA THR A 271 -11.73 27.19 5.39
C THR A 271 -12.01 25.75 5.78
N GLU A 272 -13.09 25.48 6.50
CA GLU A 272 -13.37 24.10 6.89
C GLU A 272 -13.65 23.20 5.67
N GLY A 273 -12.79 22.20 5.46
CA GLY A 273 -12.78 21.23 4.38
C GLY A 273 -12.20 21.71 3.05
N SER A 274 -11.65 22.93 2.97
CA SER A 274 -11.06 23.48 1.75
C SER A 274 -10.32 24.80 1.98
N PHE A 275 -9.86 25.45 0.92
CA PHE A 275 -9.27 26.79 0.98
C PHE A 275 -9.92 27.73 -0.02
N GLN A 276 -9.79 29.03 0.24
CA GLN A 276 -10.21 30.09 -0.66
C GLN A 276 -9.02 30.95 -1.08
N CYS A 277 -8.88 31.16 -2.38
CA CYS A 277 -7.88 32.07 -2.96
C CYS A 277 -8.53 33.41 -3.26
N ASN A 278 -7.91 34.51 -2.80
CA ASN A 278 -8.34 35.86 -3.15
C ASN A 278 -7.20 36.62 -3.80
N CYS A 279 -7.42 37.18 -4.99
CA CYS A 279 -6.42 38.00 -5.66
C CYS A 279 -6.01 39.19 -4.77
N THR A 280 -4.72 39.50 -4.81
CA THR A 280 -4.15 40.66 -4.13
C THR A 280 -4.68 41.98 -4.71
N ASP A 281 -4.59 43.06 -3.92
CA ASP A 281 -5.02 44.40 -4.35
C ASP A 281 -4.31 44.80 -5.67
N GLY A 282 -5.10 45.24 -6.64
CA GLY A 282 -4.60 45.55 -7.99
C GLY A 282 -4.69 44.37 -8.97
N TYR A 283 -5.17 43.20 -8.55
CA TYR A 283 -5.44 42.06 -9.43
C TYR A 283 -6.92 41.64 -9.36
N TYR A 284 -7.46 41.10 -10.45
CA TYR A 284 -8.82 40.56 -10.50
C TYR A 284 -8.83 39.18 -11.15
N GLY A 285 -9.74 38.32 -10.68
CA GLY A 285 -9.79 36.92 -11.09
C GLY A 285 -10.59 36.06 -10.13
N ASP A 286 -10.43 34.74 -10.26
CA ASP A 286 -11.04 33.72 -9.40
C ASP A 286 -10.11 33.25 -8.25
N GLY A 287 -8.95 33.89 -8.10
CA GLY A 287 -7.95 33.56 -7.09
C GLY A 287 -6.96 32.46 -7.50
N SER A 288 -7.34 31.56 -8.40
CA SER A 288 -6.42 30.62 -9.05
C SER A 288 -5.79 31.20 -10.31
N ASN A 289 -6.42 32.22 -10.91
CA ASN A 289 -5.87 33.01 -12.00
C ASN A 289 -6.12 34.48 -11.73
N CYS A 290 -5.07 35.22 -11.38
CA CYS A 290 -5.15 36.63 -11.05
C CYS A 290 -4.51 37.47 -12.16
N THR A 291 -5.31 38.36 -12.74
CA THR A 291 -4.87 39.26 -13.81
C THR A 291 -4.71 40.69 -13.29
N ASP A 292 -3.62 41.34 -13.68
CA ASP A 292 -3.34 42.73 -13.32
C ASP A 292 -4.51 43.62 -13.76
N ALA A 293 -5.11 44.30 -12.79
CA ALA A 293 -6.21 45.22 -13.01
C ALA A 293 -5.64 46.48 -13.63
N ASN A 294 -5.70 46.59 -14.96
CA ASN A 294 -5.21 47.78 -15.65
C ASN A 294 -6.06 49.01 -15.31
N GLU A 295 -5.65 49.76 -14.29
CA GLU A 295 -6.34 50.97 -13.84
C GLU A 295 -6.23 52.12 -14.86
N CYS A 296 -5.41 51.95 -15.91
CA CYS A 296 -5.33 52.87 -17.04
C CYS A 296 -6.32 52.54 -18.17
N ALA A 297 -6.85 51.30 -18.25
CA ALA A 297 -7.84 50.90 -19.26
C ALA A 297 -9.27 51.22 -18.81
N THR A 298 -9.54 51.15 -17.52
CA THR A 298 -10.76 51.64 -16.88
C THR A 298 -10.49 53.05 -16.36
N LEU A 299 -10.93 54.08 -17.08
CA LEU A 299 -10.84 55.49 -16.64
C LEU A 299 -11.73 55.75 -15.40
N SER A 300 -11.38 55.19 -14.24
CA SER A 300 -11.87 55.61 -12.92
C SER A 300 -10.86 56.52 -12.21
N HIS A 301 -9.67 56.73 -12.78
CA HIS A 301 -8.82 57.87 -12.47
C HIS A 301 -9.05 59.06 -13.41
N ALA A 302 -10.32 59.41 -13.62
CA ALA A 302 -10.68 60.75 -14.05
C ALA A 302 -12.05 61.16 -13.48
N ILE A 303 -11.99 62.17 -12.61
CA ILE A 303 -13.09 63.03 -12.14
C ILE A 303 -13.96 62.49 -10.98
N LEU A 304 -13.38 62.52 -9.77
CA LEU A 304 -13.97 63.39 -8.74
C LEU A 304 -12.96 64.52 -8.44
N SER A 305 -13.46 65.74 -8.60
CA SER A 305 -12.90 67.07 -8.40
C SER A 305 -11.88 67.25 -7.26
N PRO A 306 -11.02 68.30 -7.32
CA PRO A 306 -10.18 68.69 -6.20
C PRO A 306 -11.05 69.35 -5.13
N THR A 307 -11.60 68.57 -4.21
CA THR A 307 -11.90 69.08 -2.88
C THR A 307 -10.84 68.53 -1.95
N VAL A 308 -9.77 69.32 -1.81
CA VAL A 308 -8.95 69.32 -0.60
C VAL A 308 -9.90 69.43 0.60
N PRO A 309 -10.03 68.41 1.48
CA PRO A 309 -10.45 68.68 2.83
C PRO A 309 -9.22 69.30 3.49
N THR A 310 -9.32 70.60 3.73
CA THR A 310 -8.46 71.35 4.63
C THR A 310 -8.03 70.49 5.82
N ARG A 311 -6.75 70.57 6.20
CA ARG A 311 -6.30 70.22 7.56
C ARG A 311 -7.33 70.74 8.55
N LYS A 312 -8.09 69.85 9.18
CA LYS A 312 -8.62 70.10 10.51
C LYS A 312 -7.78 69.25 11.45
N ALA A 313 -7.15 69.96 12.37
CA ALA A 313 -6.32 69.41 13.43
C ALA A 313 -7.03 68.23 14.09
N ALA A 314 -6.33 67.11 14.20
CA ALA A 314 -6.70 66.08 15.15
C ALA A 314 -6.53 66.67 16.56
N THR A 315 -7.64 67.06 17.17
CA THR A 315 -7.74 67.17 18.63
C THR A 315 -7.62 65.76 19.19
N PHE A 316 -6.51 65.51 19.89
CA PHE A 316 -6.31 64.33 20.71
C PHE A 316 -7.44 64.20 21.73
N VAL A 317 -8.17 63.08 21.68
CA VAL A 317 -8.94 62.58 22.81
C VAL A 317 -8.29 61.24 23.19
N PRO A 318 -7.77 61.07 24.42
CA PRO A 318 -7.12 59.84 24.81
C PRO A 318 -8.19 58.80 25.10
N VAL A 319 -8.22 57.71 24.34
CA VAL A 319 -8.86 56.47 24.79
C VAL A 319 -7.74 55.55 25.22
N TRP A 320 -7.69 55.34 26.54
CA TRP A 320 -6.90 54.30 27.16
C TRP A 320 -7.36 52.95 26.63
N MET A 321 -6.44 52.11 26.17
CA MET A 321 -6.58 50.67 26.29
C MET A 321 -5.20 50.01 26.22
N ASP A 322 -4.99 49.14 27.21
CA ASP A 322 -3.74 48.58 27.67
C ASP A 322 -2.95 47.81 26.61
N LEU A 323 -1.66 48.13 26.56
CA LEU A 323 -0.61 47.26 26.06
C LEU A 323 -0.46 46.07 27.01
N LYS A 324 -0.65 44.85 26.52
CA LYS A 324 0.23 43.69 26.78
C LYS A 324 -0.29 42.44 26.07
N GLU A 325 0.11 42.29 24.82
CA GLU A 325 0.46 40.97 24.31
C GLU A 325 1.99 40.84 24.28
N MET A 326 2.42 39.70 24.81
CA MET A 326 3.53 38.85 24.36
C MET A 326 4.89 39.50 24.09
N GLU A 327 5.91 39.04 24.82
CA GLU A 327 6.84 38.06 24.24
C GLU A 327 7.89 37.59 25.24
N TRP A 328 8.28 36.33 25.06
CA TRP A 328 9.35 35.65 25.75
C TRP A 328 10.69 36.01 25.10
N ILE A 329 11.62 36.57 25.86
CA ILE A 329 13.05 36.53 25.53
C ILE A 329 13.82 36.09 26.76
N VAL A 330 14.31 34.85 26.73
CA VAL A 330 15.32 34.35 27.67
C VAL A 330 16.68 34.89 27.25
N LYS A 331 17.41 35.54 28.17
CA LYS A 331 18.88 35.57 28.15
C LYS A 331 19.51 35.82 29.54
N VAL A 332 20.18 34.76 29.97
CA VAL A 332 21.27 34.51 30.93
C VAL A 332 22.15 35.70 31.41
N GLY A 333 22.51 35.70 32.71
CA GLY A 333 23.90 35.93 33.16
C GLY A 333 24.24 37.08 34.12
N THR A 334 24.52 36.72 35.39
CA THR A 334 25.51 37.23 36.38
C THR A 334 25.71 38.74 36.63
N GLU A 335 25.49 39.21 37.86
CA GLU A 335 26.42 39.27 39.02
C GLU A 335 25.62 39.32 40.33
#